data_AF-A0A2N1UBI2-F1
#
_entry.id   AF-A0A2N1UBI2-F1
#
_cell.length_a   1.000
_cell.length_b   1.000
_cell.length_c   1.000
_cell.angle_alpha   90.00
_cell.angle_beta   90.00
_cell.angle_gamma   90.00
#
_symmetry.space_group_name_H-M   'P 1'
#
loop_
_entity.id
_entity.type
_entity.pdbx_description
1 polymer ?
#
loop_
_entity_poly.entity_id
_entity_poly.type
_entity_poly.pdbx_seq_one_letter_code
_entity_poly.pdbx_strand_id
1 'polypeptide(L)'
;MNFCKPQIYVTRFLLLLLITAAAVVSADPAFLMGEDVVHPSGLVLSVNSIERRPFASGLGVARHDEVLINMTFVNTGVKTYRIDPLKDFALELESRFEPLLDREQRATRDAFNVFPAGQSRLDLYFKIDSSQKYTPILCFDLEDSSVRILCDAELQRLLQKSNESTLRSEEAVKIGKVLVESMRYTLAEGILRRAVAADPTNNQLLMLMASVEDASYNRDNAAHYLRMVNPATIADRAEAVAVAKLAVNLGFYDLAVSVLSPFEMVGRLEPGERLLLARASYYENDLAAAMRILDALIRDGSKDAVVYFTYANLYDRQGNIERAIEFWEKAIALAPDHTEAHFNLGVGYYKQQQIEKARSCWQRVLLLKPDSETLRAAEEALRSTDY
;
A
#
# COMPACT_ATOMS: atom_id res chain seq x y z
N MET A 1 -31.27 -26.47 11.32
CA MET A 1 -31.26 -25.19 10.57
C MET A 1 -29.81 -24.77 10.46
N ASN A 2 -29.31 -24.63 9.23
CA ASN A 2 -27.89 -24.42 8.92
C ASN A 2 -27.40 -23.08 9.47
N PHE A 3 -26.46 -23.12 10.42
CA PHE A 3 -25.71 -21.93 10.82
C PHE A 3 -24.77 -21.52 9.67
N CYS A 4 -25.00 -20.34 9.10
CA CYS A 4 -24.11 -19.70 8.15
C CYS A 4 -22.69 -19.62 8.72
N LYS A 5 -21.70 -20.04 7.91
CA LYS A 5 -20.29 -19.80 8.16
C LYS A 5 -20.05 -18.28 8.21
N PRO A 6 -19.39 -17.71 9.24
CA PRO A 6 -18.98 -16.31 9.21
C PRO A 6 -17.83 -16.15 8.21
N GLN A 7 -18.13 -15.58 7.05
CA GLN A 7 -17.14 -15.02 6.14
C GLN A 7 -16.63 -13.72 6.77
N ILE A 8 -15.39 -13.72 7.22
CA ILE A 8 -14.74 -12.52 7.73
C ILE A 8 -14.40 -11.63 6.55
N TYR A 9 -15.24 -10.61 6.36
CA TYR A 9 -14.91 -9.46 5.53
C TYR A 9 -14.02 -8.55 6.37
N VAL A 10 -12.70 -8.74 6.29
CA VAL A 10 -11.78 -7.68 6.69
C VAL A 10 -12.12 -6.48 5.80
N THR A 11 -12.77 -5.48 6.40
CA THR A 11 -13.16 -4.27 5.70
C THR A 11 -11.89 -3.62 5.16
N ARG A 12 -11.94 -3.25 3.88
CA ARG A 12 -10.88 -2.77 2.98
C ARG A 12 -10.07 -1.55 3.45
N PHE A 13 -10.25 -1.09 4.69
CA PHE A 13 -9.74 0.18 5.20
C PHE A 13 -8.67 0.05 6.30
N LEU A 14 -8.48 -1.15 6.89
CA LEU A 14 -7.55 -1.34 8.02
C LEU A 14 -6.24 -2.04 7.67
N LEU A 15 -6.09 -2.61 6.47
CA LEU A 15 -4.82 -3.27 6.08
C LEU A 15 -3.74 -2.31 5.52
N LEU A 16 -4.08 -1.03 5.34
CA LEU A 16 -3.16 0.03 4.90
C LEU A 16 -2.44 0.74 6.06
N LEU A 17 -2.74 0.42 7.33
CA LEU A 17 -2.22 1.16 8.50
C LEU A 17 -1.18 0.40 9.35
N LEU A 18 -0.71 -0.77 8.94
CA LEU A 18 0.34 -1.51 9.66
C LEU A 18 1.58 -1.75 8.79
N ILE A 19 2.11 -0.66 8.24
CA ILE A 19 3.54 -0.54 7.94
C ILE A 19 4.04 0.65 8.75
N THR A 20 5.08 0.39 9.54
CA THR A 20 5.71 1.25 10.54
C THR A 20 5.83 2.73 10.17
N ALA A 21 5.52 3.57 11.15
CA ALA A 21 5.77 5.00 11.15
C ALA A 21 7.25 5.33 10.84
N ALA A 22 7.46 5.98 9.70
CA ALA A 22 8.35 7.13 9.58
C ALA A 22 7.56 8.20 8.83
N ALA A 23 7.42 9.36 9.46
CA ALA A 23 6.64 10.48 8.98
C ALA A 23 7.21 11.02 7.65
N VAL A 24 6.37 11.05 6.60
CA VAL A 24 6.12 12.25 5.79
C VAL A 24 4.67 12.12 5.30
N VAL A 25 3.79 13.03 5.72
CA VAL A 25 2.55 13.30 4.98
C VAL A 25 2.99 13.95 3.67
N SER A 26 3.10 13.15 2.62
CA SER A 26 3.27 13.59 1.25
C SER A 26 2.18 12.88 0.47
N ALA A 27 1.15 13.60 0.03
CA ALA A 27 0.18 13.05 -0.91
C ALA A 27 0.94 12.39 -2.07
N ASP A 28 0.58 11.16 -2.41
CA ASP A 28 1.20 10.38 -3.48
C ASP A 28 1.30 11.21 -4.78
N PRO A 29 2.36 11.05 -5.59
CA PRO A 29 2.50 11.80 -6.83
C PRO A 29 1.30 11.52 -7.73
N ALA A 30 0.52 12.57 -8.02
CA ALA A 30 -0.73 12.45 -8.76
C ALA A 30 -0.51 12.18 -10.25
N PHE A 31 0.71 12.41 -10.78
CA PHE A 31 1.04 12.34 -12.20
C PHE A 31 2.40 11.68 -12.47
N LEU A 32 2.56 11.10 -13.65
CA LEU A 32 3.81 10.50 -14.11
C LEU A 32 4.47 11.39 -15.18
N MET A 33 5.80 11.39 -15.24
CA MET A 33 6.52 12.07 -16.32
C MET A 33 6.08 11.56 -17.70
N GLY A 34 5.82 12.48 -18.61
CA GLY A 34 5.25 12.20 -19.93
C GLY A 34 3.72 12.23 -20.01
N GLU A 35 3.01 12.34 -18.88
CA GLU A 35 1.57 12.65 -18.86
C GLU A 35 1.35 14.17 -19.05
N ASP A 36 0.29 14.52 -19.77
CA ASP A 36 -0.22 15.88 -19.82
C ASP A 36 -1.05 16.17 -18.56
N VAL A 37 -0.49 16.99 -17.68
CA VAL A 37 -1.15 17.40 -16.43
C VAL A 37 -2.05 18.60 -16.69
N VAL A 38 -3.36 18.37 -16.68
CA VAL A 38 -4.34 19.43 -16.91
C VAL A 38 -4.75 20.06 -15.59
N HIS A 39 -4.29 21.28 -15.33
CA HIS A 39 -4.78 22.10 -14.23
C HIS A 39 -6.24 22.54 -14.53
N PRO A 40 -7.14 22.58 -13.52
CA PRO A 40 -8.57 22.94 -13.72
C PRO A 40 -8.80 24.28 -14.45
N SER A 41 -7.80 25.16 -14.42
CA SER A 41 -7.85 26.48 -15.02
C SER A 41 -7.49 26.49 -16.53
N GLY A 42 -7.22 25.32 -17.13
CA GLY A 42 -6.84 25.16 -18.53
C GLY A 42 -5.35 25.29 -18.82
N LEU A 43 -4.49 25.29 -17.79
CA LEU A 43 -3.05 25.18 -18.00
C LEU A 43 -2.65 23.70 -18.05
N VAL A 44 -2.04 23.27 -19.15
CA VAL A 44 -1.49 21.92 -19.31
C VAL A 44 0.02 21.97 -19.10
N LEU A 45 0.52 21.08 -18.25
CA LEU A 45 1.94 20.93 -17.94
C LEU A 45 2.39 19.53 -18.32
N SER A 46 3.49 19.42 -19.06
CA SER A 46 4.09 18.13 -19.43
C SER A 46 5.57 18.15 -19.08
N VAL A 47 5.99 17.24 -18.20
CA VAL A 47 7.42 17.00 -17.94
C VAL A 47 7.94 16.07 -19.03
N ASN A 48 8.87 16.58 -19.85
CA ASN A 48 9.31 15.89 -21.06
C ASN A 48 10.49 14.96 -20.76
N SER A 49 11.44 15.42 -19.95
CA SER A 49 12.64 14.66 -19.59
C SER A 49 13.25 15.13 -18.28
N ILE A 50 14.02 14.23 -17.67
CA ILE A 50 14.89 14.49 -16.53
C ILE A 50 16.28 13.92 -16.80
N GLU A 51 17.32 14.72 -16.54
CA GLU A 51 18.72 14.31 -16.65
C GLU A 51 19.42 14.53 -15.31
N ARG A 52 19.95 13.48 -14.70
CA ARG A 52 20.79 13.55 -13.50
C ARG A 52 22.25 13.35 -13.89
N ARG A 53 23.07 14.38 -13.73
CA ARG A 53 24.51 14.34 -13.99
C ARG A 53 25.26 14.14 -12.66
N PRO A 54 25.90 12.99 -12.46
CA PRO A 54 26.62 12.73 -11.22
C PRO A 54 27.84 13.63 -11.09
N PHE A 55 28.17 13.99 -9.86
CA PHE A 55 29.38 14.76 -9.56
C PHE A 55 30.65 14.01 -10.02
N ALA A 56 31.38 14.56 -10.99
CA ALA A 56 32.47 13.85 -11.66
C ALA A 56 33.83 13.88 -10.91
N SER A 57 34.11 14.86 -10.05
CA SER A 57 35.26 14.87 -9.09
C SER A 57 35.48 16.24 -8.44
N GLY A 58 36.07 16.23 -7.24
CA GLY A 58 36.55 17.40 -6.50
C GLY A 58 36.92 17.06 -5.05
N LEU A 59 37.95 17.71 -4.49
CA LEU A 59 38.45 17.50 -3.11
C LEU A 59 37.53 18.09 -2.02
N GLY A 60 36.32 18.52 -2.39
CA GLY A 60 35.35 19.15 -1.49
C GLY A 60 34.56 18.13 -0.65
N VAL A 61 34.07 18.60 0.50
CA VAL A 61 33.36 17.77 1.50
C VAL A 61 31.91 17.45 1.09
N ALA A 62 31.28 18.24 0.20
CA ALA A 62 29.90 18.03 -0.23
C ALA A 62 29.81 17.74 -1.73
N ARG A 63 29.42 16.51 -2.07
CA ARG A 63 29.22 16.04 -3.45
C ARG A 63 27.77 16.31 -3.86
N HIS A 64 27.59 17.08 -4.92
CA HIS A 64 26.26 17.43 -5.42
C HIS A 64 26.10 16.97 -6.86
N ASP A 65 25.03 16.24 -7.13
CA ASP A 65 24.62 15.92 -8.49
C ASP A 65 23.79 17.07 -9.06
N GLU A 66 23.89 17.27 -10.37
CA GLU A 66 23.09 18.24 -11.09
C GLU A 66 21.87 17.54 -11.68
N VAL A 67 20.70 18.15 -11.52
CA VAL A 67 19.46 17.65 -12.12
C VAL A 67 18.88 18.72 -13.03
N LEU A 68 18.64 18.36 -14.28
CA LEU A 68 17.97 19.18 -15.28
C LEU A 68 16.62 18.56 -15.62
N ILE A 69 15.56 19.36 -15.59
CA ILE A 69 14.21 18.94 -15.97
C ILE A 69 13.73 19.84 -17.09
N ASN A 70 13.35 19.24 -18.22
CA ASN A 70 12.72 19.95 -19.34
C ASN A 70 11.21 19.74 -19.31
N MET A 71 10.46 20.82 -19.49
CA MET A 71 9.01 20.78 -19.49
C MET A 71 8.36 21.78 -20.44
N THR A 72 7.11 21.48 -20.77
CA THR A 72 6.26 22.29 -21.64
C THR A 72 5.01 22.73 -20.89
N PHE A 73 4.63 23.97 -21.09
CA PHE A 73 3.31 24.50 -20.73
C PHE A 73 2.51 24.77 -21.99
N VAL A 74 1.23 24.38 -21.99
CA VAL A 74 0.25 24.76 -23.02
C VAL A 74 -0.96 25.34 -22.31
N ASN A 75 -1.32 26.58 -22.59
CA ASN A 75 -2.49 27.21 -21.99
C ASN A 75 -3.69 27.08 -22.92
N THR A 76 -4.57 26.14 -22.61
CA THR A 76 -5.86 25.92 -23.31
C THR A 76 -7.00 26.75 -22.72
N GLY A 77 -6.75 27.47 -21.62
CA GLY A 77 -7.70 28.36 -20.97
C GLY A 77 -7.70 29.79 -21.52
N VAL A 78 -8.45 30.67 -20.84
CA VAL A 78 -8.65 32.08 -21.22
C VAL A 78 -7.87 33.08 -20.38
N LYS A 79 -7.27 32.64 -19.26
CA LYS A 79 -6.50 33.46 -18.32
C LYS A 79 -5.01 33.35 -18.65
N THR A 80 -4.26 34.44 -18.52
CA THR A 80 -2.79 34.43 -18.57
C THR A 80 -2.23 34.00 -17.21
N TYR A 81 -1.28 33.06 -17.20
CA TYR A 81 -0.61 32.62 -15.98
C TYR A 81 0.79 33.20 -15.91
N ARG A 82 1.17 33.73 -14.75
CA ARG A 82 2.55 34.12 -14.47
C ARG A 82 3.20 32.97 -13.71
N ILE A 83 4.26 32.41 -14.27
CA ILE A 83 5.05 31.32 -13.68
C ILE A 83 6.38 31.91 -13.23
N ASP A 84 6.73 31.72 -11.97
CA ASP A 84 8.02 32.06 -11.35
C ASP A 84 8.80 30.76 -11.06
N PRO A 85 9.74 30.36 -11.94
CA PRO A 85 10.48 29.10 -11.79
C PRO A 85 11.16 28.92 -10.44
N LEU A 86 11.52 30.00 -9.74
CA LEU A 86 12.23 29.96 -8.46
C LEU A 86 11.33 29.88 -7.24
N LYS A 87 10.02 30.05 -7.41
CA LYS A 87 9.04 30.04 -6.31
C LYS A 87 7.97 28.98 -6.48
N ASP A 88 7.58 28.73 -7.71
CA ASP A 88 6.46 27.85 -8.04
C ASP A 88 6.89 26.39 -8.13
N PHE A 89 8.19 26.09 -8.02
CA PHE A 89 8.73 24.76 -8.20
C PHE A 89 9.66 24.32 -7.07
N ALA A 90 9.59 23.05 -6.74
CA ALA A 90 10.57 22.37 -5.91
C ALA A 90 10.77 20.93 -6.39
N LEU A 91 11.94 20.36 -6.09
CA LEU A 91 12.22 18.95 -6.34
C LEU A 91 12.31 18.22 -5.00
N GLU A 92 11.45 17.22 -4.79
CA GLU A 92 11.41 16.42 -3.58
C GLU A 92 12.01 15.03 -3.83
N LEU A 93 12.96 14.66 -2.96
CA LEU A 93 13.52 13.33 -2.84
C LEU A 93 13.38 12.92 -1.35
N GLU A 94 14.47 12.61 -0.65
CA GLU A 94 14.48 12.56 0.83
C GLU A 94 14.43 13.96 1.44
N SER A 95 14.93 14.94 0.70
CA SER A 95 14.88 16.36 1.05
C SER A 95 14.23 17.16 -0.07
N ARG A 96 13.75 18.35 0.26
CA ARG A 96 13.23 19.32 -0.70
C ARG A 96 14.37 20.22 -1.18
N PHE A 97 14.44 20.39 -2.50
CA PHE A 97 15.44 21.21 -3.16
C PHE A 97 14.76 22.30 -3.97
N GLU A 98 15.24 23.53 -3.80
CA GLU A 98 14.77 24.68 -4.57
C GLU A 98 15.57 24.78 -5.89
N PRO A 99 14.91 25.19 -6.99
CA PRO A 99 15.59 25.39 -8.26
C PRO A 99 16.58 26.56 -8.15
N LEU A 100 17.66 26.45 -8.90
CA LEU A 100 18.74 27.44 -8.93
C LEU A 100 18.80 28.11 -10.30
N LEU A 101 19.19 29.39 -10.29
CA LEU A 101 19.63 30.08 -11.50
C LEU A 101 20.95 29.46 -11.95
N ASP A 102 20.97 28.85 -13.13
CA ASP A 102 22.22 28.37 -13.70
C ASP A 102 23.11 29.57 -14.08
N ARG A 103 24.28 29.68 -13.45
CA ARG A 103 25.26 30.74 -13.72
C ARG A 103 25.83 30.68 -15.13
N GLU A 104 25.70 29.54 -15.82
CA GLU A 104 26.14 29.37 -17.21
C GLU A 104 25.01 29.66 -18.24
N GLN A 105 23.87 30.21 -17.80
CA GLN A 105 22.70 30.57 -18.64
C GLN A 105 22.09 29.41 -19.45
N ARG A 106 22.23 28.14 -19.00
CA ARG A 106 21.68 26.99 -19.73
C ARG A 106 20.27 26.60 -19.30
N ALA A 107 19.80 27.01 -18.11
CA ALA A 107 18.45 26.74 -17.59
C ALA A 107 18.04 27.64 -16.40
N THR A 108 16.74 27.61 -16.07
CA THR A 108 15.96 28.47 -15.14
C THR A 108 15.94 29.95 -15.53
N ARG A 109 14.77 30.45 -15.97
CA ARG A 109 14.57 31.84 -16.43
C ARG A 109 13.85 32.68 -15.38
N ASP A 110 13.87 34.00 -15.57
CA ASP A 110 12.99 34.92 -14.86
C ASP A 110 11.52 34.52 -15.05
N ALA A 111 10.68 34.98 -14.11
CA ALA A 111 9.25 34.76 -14.18
C ALA A 111 8.64 35.22 -15.52
N PHE A 112 7.84 34.37 -16.14
CA PHE A 112 7.29 34.56 -17.48
C PHE A 112 5.78 34.35 -17.50
N ASN A 113 5.13 34.85 -18.56
CA ASN A 113 3.69 34.71 -18.74
C ASN A 113 3.37 33.62 -19.78
N VAL A 114 2.46 32.71 -19.46
CA VAL A 114 1.86 31.76 -20.39
C VAL A 114 0.50 32.30 -20.81
N PHE A 115 0.44 32.90 -22.00
CA PHE A 115 -0.77 33.50 -22.56
C PHE A 115 -1.78 32.44 -23.05
N PRO A 116 -3.08 32.75 -23.11
CA PRO A 116 -4.09 31.91 -23.74
C PRO A 116 -3.69 31.42 -25.14
N ALA A 117 -3.94 30.15 -25.43
CA ALA A 117 -3.49 29.44 -26.64
C ALA A 117 -1.97 29.48 -26.88
N GLY A 118 -1.19 29.88 -25.87
CA GLY A 118 0.26 29.96 -25.90
C GLY A 118 0.92 28.68 -25.43
N GLN A 119 2.12 28.44 -25.96
CA GLN A 119 3.02 27.40 -25.49
C GLN A 119 4.29 28.03 -24.94
N SER A 120 4.84 27.48 -23.85
CA SER A 120 6.11 27.91 -23.27
C SER A 120 6.93 26.71 -22.86
N ARG A 121 8.25 26.82 -22.96
CA ARG A 121 9.20 25.80 -22.51
C ARG A 121 9.95 26.31 -21.30
N LEU A 122 10.19 25.44 -20.34
CA LEU A 122 10.95 25.72 -19.14
C LEU A 122 11.96 24.60 -18.90
N ASP A 123 13.19 25.01 -18.62
CA ASP A 123 14.24 24.15 -18.12
C ASP A 123 14.47 24.53 -16.65
N LEU A 124 14.35 23.57 -15.74
CA LEU A 124 14.63 23.74 -14.32
C LEU A 124 15.96 23.07 -13.99
N TYR A 125 16.76 23.74 -13.16
CA TYR A 125 18.06 23.25 -12.71
C TYR A 125 18.08 23.14 -11.19
N PHE A 126 18.54 22.00 -10.68
CA PHE A 126 18.68 21.72 -9.25
C PHE A 126 20.07 21.17 -8.94
N LYS A 127 20.55 21.44 -7.71
CA LYS A 127 21.69 20.74 -7.12
C LYS A 127 21.19 19.90 -5.96
N ILE A 128 21.36 18.58 -6.06
CA ILE A 128 20.93 17.63 -5.03
C ILE A 128 22.15 16.96 -4.39
N ASP A 129 22.02 16.49 -3.16
CA ASP A 129 23.06 15.67 -2.55
C ASP A 129 23.21 14.33 -3.32
N SER A 130 24.44 14.01 -3.74
CA SER A 130 24.76 12.78 -4.48
C SER A 130 24.38 11.49 -3.73
N SER A 131 24.22 11.56 -2.40
CA SER A 131 23.78 10.44 -1.57
C SER A 131 22.30 10.07 -1.78
N GLN A 132 21.44 11.00 -2.16
CA GLN A 132 20.00 10.74 -2.31
C GLN A 132 19.72 9.87 -3.54
N LYS A 133 19.11 8.71 -3.31
CA LYS A 133 18.82 7.70 -4.35
C LYS A 133 17.34 7.58 -4.75
N TYR A 134 16.45 8.29 -4.06
CA TYR A 134 15.02 8.25 -4.34
C TYR A 134 14.69 8.84 -5.70
N THR A 135 13.62 8.33 -6.31
CA THR A 135 13.08 8.87 -7.55
C THR A 135 12.56 10.29 -7.32
N PRO A 136 13.02 11.30 -8.09
CA PRO A 136 12.60 12.68 -7.86
C PRO A 136 11.11 12.91 -8.13
N ILE A 137 10.48 13.69 -7.25
CA ILE A 137 9.12 14.19 -7.44
C ILE A 137 9.21 15.70 -7.70
N LEU A 138 8.76 16.14 -8.87
CA LEU A 138 8.64 17.56 -9.16
C LEU A 138 7.33 18.08 -8.57
N CYS A 139 7.44 19.09 -7.72
CA CYS A 139 6.32 19.84 -7.19
C CYS A 139 6.16 21.13 -7.99
N PHE A 140 4.94 21.41 -8.41
CA PHE A 140 4.54 22.65 -9.07
C PHE A 140 3.35 23.26 -8.34
N ASP A 141 3.58 24.39 -7.69
CA ASP A 141 2.61 25.15 -6.93
C ASP A 141 2.09 26.30 -7.79
N LEU A 142 0.80 26.30 -8.09
CA LEU A 142 0.13 27.34 -8.87
C LEU A 142 -1.12 27.83 -8.15
N GLU A 143 -1.07 29.07 -7.67
CA GLU A 143 -2.16 29.69 -6.91
C GLU A 143 -2.51 28.82 -5.68
N ASP A 144 -3.72 28.26 -5.61
CA ASP A 144 -4.18 27.41 -4.50
C ASP A 144 -4.04 25.90 -4.79
N SER A 145 -3.38 25.51 -5.89
CA SER A 145 -3.21 24.12 -6.32
C SER A 145 -1.75 23.70 -6.32
N SER A 146 -1.48 22.48 -5.83
CA SER A 146 -0.17 21.83 -5.91
C SER A 146 -0.27 20.60 -6.81
N VAL A 147 0.64 20.49 -7.77
CA VAL A 147 0.79 19.33 -8.66
C VAL A 147 2.09 18.61 -8.30
N ARG A 148 2.03 17.27 -8.20
CA ARG A 148 3.18 16.41 -7.88
C ARG A 148 3.38 15.40 -9.00
N ILE A 149 4.57 15.37 -9.60
CA ILE A 149 4.90 14.57 -10.79
C ILE A 149 6.08 13.65 -10.47
N LEU A 150 5.92 12.34 -10.60
CA LEU A 150 7.01 11.38 -10.46
C LEU A 150 7.93 11.42 -11.70
N CYS A 151 9.16 11.87 -11.53
CA CYS A 151 10.15 12.03 -12.59
C CYS A 151 11.03 10.78 -12.71
N ASP A 152 10.53 9.75 -13.39
CA ASP A 152 11.26 8.51 -13.65
C ASP A 152 11.47 8.29 -15.16
N ALA A 153 12.70 8.54 -15.62
CA ALA A 153 13.09 8.37 -17.02
C ALA A 153 13.04 6.91 -17.48
N GLU A 154 13.30 5.96 -16.59
CA GLU A 154 13.22 4.55 -16.93
C GLU A 154 11.76 4.11 -17.08
N LEU A 155 10.88 4.57 -16.19
CA LEU A 155 9.44 4.35 -16.29
C LEU A 155 8.88 4.90 -17.61
N GLN A 156 9.22 6.13 -17.98
CA GLN A 156 8.79 6.74 -19.24
C GLN A 156 9.26 5.91 -20.45
N ARG A 157 10.51 5.46 -20.44
CA ARG A 157 11.06 4.58 -21.49
C ARG A 157 10.31 3.25 -21.57
N LEU A 158 9.98 2.65 -20.43
CA LEU A 158 9.23 1.39 -20.37
C LEU A 158 7.78 1.58 -20.84
N LEU A 159 7.13 2.70 -20.50
CA LEU A 159 5.80 3.06 -20.99
C LEU A 159 5.80 3.17 -22.52
N GLN A 160 6.74 3.91 -23.09
CA GLN A 160 6.88 4.03 -24.54
C GLN A 160 7.10 2.66 -25.20
N LYS A 161 8.04 1.86 -24.67
CA LYS A 161 8.31 0.51 -25.18
C LYS A 161 7.08 -0.40 -25.12
N SER A 162 6.25 -0.25 -24.08
CA SER A 162 5.02 -1.03 -23.91
C SER A 162 3.94 -0.71 -24.95
N ASN A 163 3.96 0.50 -25.52
CA ASN A 163 3.06 0.88 -26.61
C ASN A 163 3.48 0.24 -27.93
N GLU A 164 4.78 0.00 -28.11
CA GLU A 164 5.35 -0.57 -29.33
C GLU A 164 5.35 -2.11 -29.33
N SER A 165 5.55 -2.74 -28.16
CA SER A 165 5.71 -4.20 -28.05
C SER A 165 5.36 -4.73 -26.66
N THR A 166 5.18 -6.05 -26.53
CA THR A 166 5.04 -6.72 -25.24
C THR A 166 6.36 -6.67 -24.47
N LEU A 167 6.32 -6.20 -23.23
CA LEU A 167 7.49 -6.13 -22.35
C LEU A 167 7.90 -7.53 -21.86
N ARG A 168 9.20 -7.70 -21.56
CA ARG A 168 9.68 -8.90 -20.85
C ARG A 168 9.13 -8.92 -19.43
N SER A 169 9.05 -10.10 -18.80
CA SER A 169 8.48 -10.25 -17.47
C SER A 169 9.11 -9.32 -16.43
N GLU A 170 10.44 -9.23 -16.37
CA GLU A 170 11.15 -8.33 -15.44
C GLU A 170 10.80 -6.85 -15.65
N GLU A 171 10.72 -6.42 -16.92
CA GLU A 171 10.35 -5.04 -17.28
C GLU A 171 8.89 -4.75 -16.92
N ALA A 172 7.99 -5.69 -17.23
CA ALA A 172 6.56 -5.61 -16.94
C ALA A 172 6.27 -5.61 -15.43
N VAL A 173 7.00 -6.39 -14.64
CA VAL A 173 6.91 -6.35 -13.17
C VAL A 173 7.34 -4.99 -12.65
N LYS A 174 8.47 -4.45 -13.12
CA LYS A 174 8.99 -3.17 -12.65
C LYS A 174 8.01 -2.02 -12.88
N ILE A 175 7.51 -1.88 -14.11
CA ILE A 175 6.49 -0.86 -14.43
C ILE A 175 5.16 -1.15 -13.74
N GLY A 176 4.73 -2.41 -13.69
CA GLY A 176 3.47 -2.82 -13.08
C GLY A 176 3.38 -2.45 -11.60
N LYS A 177 4.46 -2.64 -10.83
CA LYS A 177 4.54 -2.20 -9.43
C LYS A 177 4.26 -0.71 -9.27
N VAL A 178 4.99 0.12 -10.01
CA VAL A 178 4.85 1.59 -9.94
C VAL A 178 3.44 2.02 -10.33
N LEU A 179 2.86 1.42 -11.38
CA LEU A 179 1.51 1.75 -11.83
C LEU A 179 0.44 1.33 -10.83
N VAL A 180 0.57 0.16 -10.19
CA VAL A 180 -0.35 -0.31 -9.14
C VAL A 180 -0.27 0.61 -7.91
N GLU A 181 0.94 0.95 -7.47
CA GLU A 181 1.17 1.88 -6.35
C GLU A 181 0.61 3.28 -6.65
N SER A 182 0.71 3.73 -7.90
CA SER A 182 0.16 5.03 -8.36
C SER A 182 -1.32 4.96 -8.76
N MET A 183 -2.01 3.86 -8.42
CA MET A 183 -3.43 3.61 -8.71
C MET A 183 -3.82 3.70 -10.21
N ARG A 184 -2.86 3.51 -11.11
CA ARG A 184 -3.03 3.52 -12.58
C ARG A 184 -3.48 2.15 -13.10
N TYR A 185 -4.57 1.61 -12.54
CA TYR A 185 -4.97 0.21 -12.73
C TYR A 185 -5.29 -0.15 -14.19
N THR A 186 -5.96 0.71 -14.95
CA THR A 186 -6.27 0.46 -16.38
C THR A 186 -5.02 0.36 -17.25
N LEU A 187 -4.04 1.24 -17.01
CA LEU A 187 -2.76 1.19 -17.72
C LEU A 187 -1.95 -0.03 -17.31
N ALA A 188 -1.90 -0.32 -16.00
CA ALA A 188 -1.27 -1.50 -15.45
C ALA A 188 -1.86 -2.78 -16.07
N GLU A 189 -3.19 -2.89 -16.12
CA GLU A 189 -3.92 -4.03 -16.69
C GLU A 189 -3.49 -4.28 -18.15
N GLY A 190 -3.49 -3.25 -19.00
CA GLY A 190 -3.14 -3.39 -20.41
C GLY A 190 -1.71 -3.88 -20.66
N ILE A 191 -0.76 -3.49 -19.79
CA ILE A 191 0.64 -3.93 -19.85
C ILE A 191 0.78 -5.33 -19.27
N LEU A 192 0.29 -5.54 -18.05
CA LEU A 192 0.43 -6.80 -17.31
C LEU A 192 -0.31 -7.94 -18.00
N ARG A 193 -1.51 -7.73 -18.53
CA ARG A 193 -2.26 -8.76 -19.26
C ARG A 193 -1.48 -9.34 -20.44
N ARG A 194 -0.78 -8.49 -21.20
CA ARG A 194 0.09 -8.95 -22.31
C ARG A 194 1.32 -9.70 -21.80
N ALA A 195 1.91 -9.25 -20.70
CA ALA A 195 3.06 -9.91 -20.09
C ALA A 195 2.70 -11.28 -19.49
N VAL A 196 1.57 -11.38 -18.76
CA VAL A 196 1.03 -12.64 -18.21
C VAL A 196 0.72 -13.62 -19.34
N ALA A 197 0.15 -13.15 -20.45
CA ALA A 197 -0.11 -14.03 -21.60
C ALA A 197 1.18 -14.60 -22.22
N ALA A 198 2.30 -13.88 -22.14
CA ALA A 198 3.60 -14.32 -22.64
C ALA A 198 4.35 -15.22 -21.63
N ASP A 199 4.17 -14.99 -20.33
CA ASP A 199 4.81 -15.74 -19.24
C ASP A 199 3.82 -16.00 -18.09
N PRO A 200 2.91 -16.98 -18.26
CA PRO A 200 1.81 -17.21 -17.31
C PRO A 200 2.24 -17.92 -16.02
N THR A 201 3.53 -18.28 -15.89
CA THR A 201 4.08 -18.98 -14.72
C THR A 201 4.82 -18.05 -13.76
N ASN A 202 4.94 -16.78 -14.12
CA ASN A 202 5.63 -15.78 -13.31
C ASN A 202 4.74 -15.27 -12.18
N ASN A 203 5.04 -15.69 -10.95
CA ASN A 203 4.26 -15.33 -9.77
C ASN A 203 4.14 -13.82 -9.53
N GLN A 204 5.17 -13.03 -9.87
CA GLN A 204 5.14 -11.59 -9.69
C GLN A 204 4.15 -10.94 -10.66
N LEU A 205 4.10 -11.39 -11.92
CA LEU A 205 3.10 -10.92 -12.88
C LEU A 205 1.68 -11.33 -12.46
N LEU A 206 1.50 -12.58 -12.04
CA LEU A 206 0.20 -13.08 -11.56
C LEU A 206 -0.29 -12.31 -10.34
N MET A 207 0.60 -12.04 -9.37
CA MET A 207 0.28 -11.28 -8.17
C MET A 207 -0.09 -9.83 -8.49
N LEU A 208 0.70 -9.15 -9.34
CA LEU A 208 0.37 -7.79 -9.77
C LEU A 208 -0.96 -7.72 -10.52
N MET A 209 -1.23 -8.69 -11.40
CA MET A 209 -2.50 -8.78 -12.10
C MET A 209 -3.67 -9.03 -11.13
N ALA A 210 -3.48 -9.91 -10.15
CA ALA A 210 -4.47 -10.13 -9.09
C ALA A 210 -4.74 -8.85 -8.27
N SER A 211 -3.70 -8.06 -7.98
CA SER A 211 -3.86 -6.76 -7.30
C SER A 211 -4.64 -5.75 -8.14
N VAL A 212 -4.35 -5.66 -9.44
CA VAL A 212 -5.09 -4.78 -10.37
C VAL A 212 -6.57 -5.15 -10.44
N GLU A 213 -6.87 -6.44 -10.55
CA GLU A 213 -8.25 -6.93 -10.63
C GLU A 213 -9.01 -6.73 -9.32
N ASP A 214 -8.36 -6.99 -8.17
CA ASP A 214 -8.98 -6.72 -6.87
C ASP A 214 -9.30 -5.22 -6.75
N ALA A 215 -8.33 -4.34 -6.99
CA ALA A 215 -8.52 -2.88 -6.95
C ALA A 215 -9.64 -2.40 -7.90
N SER A 216 -9.85 -3.10 -9.01
CA SER A 216 -10.91 -2.85 -9.99
C SER A 216 -12.24 -3.52 -9.65
N TYR A 217 -12.39 -4.07 -8.44
CA TYR A 217 -13.58 -4.76 -7.92
C TYR A 217 -13.94 -6.07 -8.66
N ASN A 218 -12.99 -6.66 -9.39
CA ASN A 218 -13.16 -7.91 -10.12
C ASN A 218 -12.62 -9.11 -9.31
N ARG A 219 -13.30 -9.43 -8.22
CA ARG A 219 -12.82 -10.44 -7.25
C ARG A 219 -12.58 -11.83 -7.86
N ASP A 220 -13.40 -12.23 -8.83
CA ASP A 220 -13.27 -13.53 -9.51
C ASP A 220 -12.01 -13.60 -10.38
N ASN A 221 -11.64 -12.51 -11.06
CA ASN A 221 -10.41 -12.44 -11.84
C ASN A 221 -9.19 -12.44 -10.92
N ALA A 222 -9.23 -11.68 -9.83
CA ALA A 222 -8.15 -11.69 -8.84
C ALA A 222 -7.92 -13.11 -8.27
N ALA A 223 -9.01 -13.81 -7.96
CA ALA A 223 -9.00 -15.21 -7.55
C ALA A 223 -8.42 -16.15 -8.63
N HIS A 224 -8.72 -15.92 -9.91
CA HIS A 224 -8.17 -16.71 -11.01
C HIS A 224 -6.64 -16.64 -11.03
N TYR A 225 -6.06 -15.43 -10.98
CA TYR A 225 -4.61 -15.27 -11.02
C TYR A 225 -3.92 -15.81 -9.76
N LEU A 226 -4.51 -15.65 -8.57
CA LEU A 226 -3.94 -16.24 -7.35
C LEU A 226 -3.88 -17.78 -7.41
N ARG A 227 -4.87 -18.44 -8.01
CA ARG A 227 -4.85 -19.92 -8.16
C ARG A 227 -3.75 -20.41 -9.11
N MET A 228 -3.21 -19.55 -9.95
CA MET A 228 -2.10 -19.88 -10.85
C MET A 228 -0.73 -19.71 -10.19
N VAL A 229 -0.66 -19.02 -9.05
CA VAL A 229 0.59 -18.84 -8.32
C VAL A 229 1.15 -20.20 -7.91
N ASN A 230 2.43 -20.42 -8.18
CA ASN A 230 3.15 -21.62 -7.76
C ASN A 230 4.01 -21.31 -6.53
N PRO A 231 3.62 -21.73 -5.31
CA PRO A 231 4.38 -21.45 -4.10
C PRO A 231 5.83 -21.96 -4.13
N ALA A 232 6.07 -23.07 -4.82
CA ALA A 232 7.38 -23.74 -4.82
C ALA A 232 8.47 -22.95 -5.56
N THR A 233 8.09 -21.99 -6.41
CA THR A 233 9.04 -21.15 -7.15
C THR A 233 9.37 -19.84 -6.45
N ILE A 234 8.68 -19.51 -5.35
CA ILE A 234 8.92 -18.28 -4.58
C ILE A 234 10.15 -18.46 -3.71
N ALA A 235 11.25 -17.82 -4.09
CA ALA A 235 12.51 -17.86 -3.34
C ALA A 235 12.72 -16.65 -2.41
N ASP A 236 12.04 -15.53 -2.70
CA ASP A 236 12.18 -14.28 -1.96
C ASP A 236 11.11 -14.13 -0.88
N ARG A 237 11.53 -13.69 0.32
CA ARG A 237 10.62 -13.51 1.46
C ARG A 237 9.61 -12.39 1.20
N ALA A 238 10.05 -11.27 0.63
CA ALA A 238 9.17 -10.12 0.40
C ALA A 238 8.09 -10.45 -0.64
N GLU A 239 8.44 -11.22 -1.67
CA GLU A 239 7.48 -11.78 -2.62
C GLU A 239 6.46 -12.71 -1.94
N ALA A 240 6.91 -13.66 -1.12
CA ALA A 240 6.04 -14.57 -0.39
C ALA A 240 5.04 -13.82 0.52
N VAL A 241 5.53 -12.79 1.23
CA VAL A 241 4.71 -11.96 2.12
C VAL A 241 3.70 -11.12 1.32
N ALA A 242 4.10 -10.57 0.17
CA ALA A 242 3.19 -9.82 -0.70
C ALA A 242 2.06 -10.72 -1.22
N VAL A 243 2.38 -11.92 -1.71
CA VAL A 243 1.39 -12.91 -2.12
C VAL A 243 0.48 -13.30 -0.95
N ALA A 244 1.04 -13.60 0.22
CA ALA A 244 0.26 -14.02 1.38
C ALA A 244 -0.72 -12.95 1.86
N LYS A 245 -0.32 -11.67 1.87
CA LYS A 245 -1.21 -10.56 2.23
C LYS A 245 -2.41 -10.47 1.29
N LEU A 246 -2.16 -10.50 -0.02
CA LEU A 246 -3.23 -10.46 -1.02
C LEU A 246 -4.13 -11.71 -0.93
N ALA A 247 -3.52 -12.89 -0.75
CA ALA A 247 -4.23 -14.15 -0.61
C ALA A 247 -5.15 -14.15 0.61
N VAL A 248 -4.68 -13.71 1.79
CA VAL A 248 -5.50 -13.58 3.00
C VAL A 248 -6.66 -12.61 2.78
N ASN A 249 -6.43 -11.45 2.15
CA ASN A 249 -7.50 -10.48 1.86
C ASN A 249 -8.60 -11.08 0.97
N LEU A 250 -8.21 -11.92 0.02
CA LEU A 250 -9.13 -12.56 -0.92
C LEU A 250 -9.74 -13.86 -0.37
N GLY A 251 -9.21 -14.41 0.73
CA GLY A 251 -9.68 -15.63 1.39
C GLY A 251 -8.96 -16.92 0.97
N PHE A 252 -7.80 -16.81 0.32
CA PHE A 252 -6.93 -17.92 -0.11
C PHE A 252 -5.92 -18.26 0.99
N TYR A 253 -6.42 -18.79 2.10
CA TYR A 253 -5.60 -19.06 3.29
C TYR A 253 -4.61 -20.22 3.06
N ASP A 254 -5.01 -21.24 2.31
CA ASP A 254 -4.18 -22.34 1.84
C ASP A 254 -2.92 -21.85 1.09
N LEU A 255 -3.09 -20.88 0.18
CA LEU A 255 -2.00 -20.28 -0.56
C LEU A 255 -1.09 -19.48 0.38
N ALA A 256 -1.66 -18.66 1.25
CA ALA A 256 -0.88 -17.88 2.22
C ALA A 256 -0.03 -18.77 3.15
N VAL A 257 -0.59 -19.89 3.63
CA VAL A 257 0.15 -20.89 4.40
C VAL A 257 1.27 -21.51 3.56
N SER A 258 0.97 -21.89 2.32
CA SER A 258 1.93 -22.56 1.43
C SER A 258 3.14 -21.69 1.09
N VAL A 259 2.95 -20.39 0.88
CA VAL A 259 4.06 -19.47 0.55
C VAL A 259 4.88 -19.05 1.77
N LEU A 260 4.28 -18.97 2.96
CA LEU A 260 4.99 -18.51 4.17
C LEU A 260 5.65 -19.63 4.98
N SER A 261 5.09 -20.84 4.97
CA SER A 261 5.59 -21.97 5.78
C SER A 261 7.08 -22.29 5.56
N PRO A 262 7.62 -22.32 4.31
CA PRO A 262 9.04 -22.57 4.09
C PRO A 262 9.96 -21.56 4.79
N PHE A 263 9.56 -20.28 4.83
CA PHE A 263 10.33 -19.21 5.49
C PHE A 263 10.24 -19.30 7.02
N GLU A 264 9.10 -19.74 7.56
CA GLU A 264 8.95 -19.97 9.00
C GLU A 264 9.82 -21.14 9.47
N MET A 265 9.88 -22.23 8.71
CA MET A 265 10.69 -23.40 9.05
C MET A 265 12.18 -23.09 9.22
N VAL A 266 12.69 -22.09 8.49
CA VAL A 266 14.08 -21.63 8.57
C VAL A 266 14.24 -20.37 9.44
N GLY A 267 13.20 -19.95 10.16
CA GLY A 267 13.23 -18.83 11.09
C GLY A 267 13.43 -17.46 10.45
N ARG A 268 13.00 -17.28 9.19
CA ARG A 268 13.18 -16.03 8.42
C ARG A 268 11.98 -15.08 8.47
N LEU A 269 10.87 -15.49 9.06
CA LEU A 269 9.70 -14.62 9.21
C LEU A 269 9.84 -13.67 10.40
N GLU A 270 9.49 -12.41 10.16
CA GLU A 270 9.35 -11.40 11.22
C GLU A 270 8.07 -11.64 12.04
N PRO A 271 7.94 -11.07 13.25
CA PRO A 271 6.78 -11.30 14.12
C PRO A 271 5.42 -11.02 13.46
N GLY A 272 5.31 -9.94 12.67
CA GLY A 272 4.09 -9.61 11.93
C GLY A 272 3.76 -10.60 10.80
N GLU A 273 4.79 -11.17 10.17
CA GLU A 273 4.64 -12.19 9.11
C GLU A 273 4.26 -13.55 9.70
N ARG A 274 4.80 -13.89 10.87
CA ARG A 274 4.37 -15.05 11.67
C ARG A 274 2.92 -14.93 12.11
N LEU A 275 2.48 -13.74 12.54
CA LEU A 275 1.08 -13.50 12.87
C LEU A 275 0.18 -13.66 11.64
N LEU A 276 0.63 -13.18 10.47
CA LEU A 276 -0.09 -13.41 9.20
C LEU A 276 -0.23 -14.90 8.89
N LEU A 277 0.85 -15.69 9.04
CA LEU A 277 0.81 -17.14 8.88
C LEU A 277 -0.12 -17.81 9.90
N ALA A 278 -0.06 -17.43 11.18
CA ALA A 278 -0.92 -17.98 12.22
C ALA A 278 -2.42 -17.74 11.93
N ARG A 279 -2.76 -16.53 11.47
CA ARG A 279 -4.14 -16.20 11.06
C ARG A 279 -4.56 -17.01 9.83
N ALA A 280 -3.68 -17.14 8.83
CA ALA A 280 -3.96 -17.98 7.66
C ALA A 280 -4.20 -19.44 8.08
N SER A 281 -3.34 -20.03 8.91
CA SER A 281 -3.52 -21.38 9.46
C SER A 281 -4.82 -21.53 10.26
N TYR A 282 -5.20 -20.51 11.05
CA TYR A 282 -6.46 -20.51 11.79
C TYR A 282 -7.69 -20.57 10.85
N TYR A 283 -7.69 -19.80 9.76
CA TYR A 283 -8.80 -19.82 8.80
C TYR A 283 -8.81 -21.08 7.94
N GLU A 284 -7.63 -21.62 7.63
CA GLU A 284 -7.46 -22.92 6.97
C GLU A 284 -7.76 -24.11 7.89
N ASN A 285 -8.15 -23.84 9.15
CA ASN A 285 -8.51 -24.83 10.15
C ASN A 285 -7.33 -25.72 10.63
N ASP A 286 -6.08 -25.33 10.35
CA ASP A 286 -4.89 -25.90 10.98
C ASP A 286 -4.63 -25.20 12.33
N LEU A 287 -5.48 -25.53 13.30
CA LEU A 287 -5.41 -24.96 14.65
C LEU A 287 -4.12 -25.34 15.39
N ALA A 288 -3.50 -26.47 15.03
CA ALA A 288 -2.25 -26.92 15.64
C ALA A 288 -1.07 -26.04 15.20
N ALA A 289 -0.97 -25.75 13.90
CA ALA A 289 0.06 -24.83 13.39
C ALA A 289 -0.14 -23.41 13.93
N ALA A 290 -1.38 -22.91 13.92
CA ALA A 290 -1.69 -21.59 14.45
C ALA A 290 -1.31 -21.47 15.94
N MET A 291 -1.67 -22.47 16.77
CA MET A 291 -1.32 -22.53 18.19
C MET A 291 0.20 -22.47 18.39
N ARG A 292 0.95 -23.33 17.68
CA ARG A 292 2.41 -23.40 17.77
C ARG A 292 3.09 -22.06 17.46
N ILE A 293 2.61 -21.35 16.44
CA ILE A 293 3.17 -20.05 16.03
C ILE A 293 2.85 -18.97 17.07
N LEU A 294 1.62 -18.93 17.56
CA LEU A 294 1.21 -17.96 18.58
C LEU A 294 1.92 -18.20 19.93
N ASP A 295 2.10 -19.46 20.33
CA ASP A 295 2.91 -19.85 21.49
C ASP A 295 4.35 -19.33 21.36
N ALA A 296 4.94 -19.45 20.16
CA ALA A 296 6.26 -18.92 19.90
C ALA A 296 6.31 -17.39 20.00
N LEU A 297 5.35 -16.68 19.38
CA LEU A 297 5.28 -15.22 19.45
C LEU A 297 5.12 -14.70 20.89
N ILE A 298 4.29 -15.36 21.70
CA ILE A 298 4.09 -14.98 23.11
C ILE A 298 5.35 -15.28 23.93
N ARG A 299 5.97 -16.44 23.73
CA ARG A 299 7.23 -16.81 24.40
C ARG A 299 8.36 -15.85 24.06
N ASP A 300 8.41 -15.38 22.81
CA ASP A 300 9.39 -14.41 22.33
C ASP A 300 9.07 -12.97 22.81
N GLY A 301 8.01 -12.79 23.62
CA GLY A 301 7.70 -11.54 24.30
C GLY A 301 6.86 -10.56 23.49
N SER A 302 6.04 -11.06 22.55
CA SER A 302 5.12 -10.21 21.78
C SER A 302 4.22 -9.37 22.69
N LYS A 303 4.13 -8.08 22.39
CA LYS A 303 3.20 -7.12 23.03
C LYS A 303 2.13 -6.62 22.07
N ASP A 304 1.87 -7.39 21.03
CA ASP A 304 0.86 -7.07 20.03
C ASP A 304 -0.50 -7.61 20.48
N ALA A 305 -1.48 -6.71 20.64
CA ALA A 305 -2.85 -7.07 21.02
C ALA A 305 -3.48 -8.09 20.04
N VAL A 306 -3.12 -8.03 18.75
CA VAL A 306 -3.66 -8.92 17.71
C VAL A 306 -3.16 -10.36 17.90
N VAL A 307 -1.96 -10.56 18.45
CA VAL A 307 -1.45 -11.89 18.81
C VAL A 307 -2.33 -12.51 19.90
N TYR A 308 -2.59 -11.79 20.99
CA TYR A 308 -3.43 -12.27 22.08
C TYR A 308 -4.89 -12.47 21.65
N PHE A 309 -5.43 -11.57 20.83
CA PHE A 309 -6.76 -11.71 20.26
C PHE A 309 -6.89 -12.96 19.38
N THR A 310 -5.90 -13.21 18.52
CA THR A 310 -5.89 -14.40 17.65
C THR A 310 -5.76 -15.68 18.49
N TYR A 311 -4.95 -15.64 19.55
CA TYR A 311 -4.78 -16.75 20.49
C TYR A 311 -6.05 -17.05 21.28
N ALA A 312 -6.77 -16.02 21.71
CA ALA A 312 -8.08 -16.15 22.35
C ALA A 312 -9.12 -16.79 21.42
N ASN A 313 -9.21 -16.33 20.17
CA ASN A 313 -10.12 -16.90 19.17
C ASN A 313 -9.82 -18.38 18.90
N LEU A 314 -8.54 -18.77 18.98
CA LEU A 314 -8.14 -20.16 18.84
C LEU A 314 -8.63 -21.02 20.01
N TYR A 315 -8.55 -20.54 21.25
CA TYR A 315 -9.14 -21.22 22.41
C TYR A 315 -10.66 -21.30 22.35
N ASP A 316 -11.33 -20.24 21.92
CA ASP A 316 -12.79 -20.24 21.73
C ASP A 316 -13.22 -21.32 20.72
N ARG A 317 -12.49 -21.41 19.60
CA ARG A 317 -12.73 -22.43 18.58
C ARG A 317 -12.45 -23.86 19.05
N GLN A 318 -11.58 -24.02 20.05
CA GLN A 318 -11.35 -25.29 20.74
C GLN A 318 -12.37 -25.56 21.87
N GLY A 319 -13.29 -24.62 22.13
CA GLY A 319 -14.29 -24.71 23.19
C GLY A 319 -13.79 -24.37 24.59
N ASN A 320 -12.55 -23.91 24.74
CA ASN A 320 -12.00 -23.47 26.02
C ASN A 320 -12.30 -21.99 26.25
N ILE A 321 -13.52 -21.71 26.69
CA ILE A 321 -14.01 -20.34 26.80
C ILE A 321 -13.33 -19.56 27.92
N GLU A 322 -12.91 -20.23 28.99
CA GLU A 322 -12.20 -19.64 30.11
C GLU A 322 -10.87 -19.02 29.66
N ARG A 323 -10.08 -19.77 28.87
CA ARG A 323 -8.83 -19.23 28.30
C ARG A 323 -9.08 -18.17 27.25
N ALA A 324 -10.13 -18.31 26.44
CA ALA A 324 -10.47 -17.28 25.46
C ALA A 324 -10.74 -15.93 26.15
N ILE A 325 -11.52 -15.92 27.23
CA ILE A 325 -11.78 -14.72 28.05
C ILE A 325 -10.47 -14.12 28.58
N GLU A 326 -9.60 -14.93 29.18
CA GLU A 326 -8.30 -14.46 29.72
C GLU A 326 -7.46 -13.75 28.65
N PHE A 327 -7.41 -14.31 27.43
CA PHE A 327 -6.59 -13.76 26.36
C PHE A 327 -7.26 -12.59 25.62
N TRP A 328 -8.60 -12.53 25.53
CA TRP A 328 -9.30 -11.32 25.07
C TRP A 328 -9.09 -10.16 26.04
N GLU A 329 -9.13 -10.41 27.35
CA GLU A 329 -8.81 -9.39 28.37
C GLU A 329 -7.36 -8.87 28.23
N LYS A 330 -6.40 -9.76 27.96
CA LYS A 330 -5.01 -9.34 27.65
C LYS A 330 -4.91 -8.50 26.38
N ALA A 331 -5.64 -8.87 25.33
CA ALA A 331 -5.69 -8.07 24.10
C ALA A 331 -6.26 -6.67 24.36
N ILE A 332 -7.34 -6.57 25.13
CA ILE A 332 -7.95 -5.29 25.53
C ILE A 332 -7.03 -4.47 26.44
N ALA A 333 -6.27 -5.11 27.33
CA ALA A 333 -5.31 -4.41 28.17
C ALA A 333 -4.18 -3.75 27.35
N LEU A 334 -3.79 -4.37 26.22
CA LEU A 334 -2.79 -3.82 25.29
C LEU A 334 -3.39 -2.78 24.33
N ALA A 335 -4.63 -2.99 23.90
CA ALA A 335 -5.37 -2.09 23.01
C ALA A 335 -6.81 -1.89 23.54
N PRO A 336 -7.04 -0.88 24.40
CA PRO A 336 -8.34 -0.66 25.06
C PRO A 336 -9.51 -0.35 24.11
N ASP A 337 -9.21 0.04 22.88
CA ASP A 337 -10.13 0.34 21.79
C ASP A 337 -10.25 -0.79 20.77
N HIS A 338 -9.71 -1.99 21.03
CA HIS A 338 -9.84 -3.14 20.14
C HIS A 338 -11.28 -3.68 20.14
N THR A 339 -12.08 -3.16 19.22
CA THR A 339 -13.53 -3.39 19.11
C THR A 339 -13.90 -4.87 19.04
N GLU A 340 -13.22 -5.66 18.22
CA GLU A 340 -13.48 -7.09 18.03
C GLU A 340 -13.17 -7.91 19.28
N ALA A 341 -12.13 -7.52 20.04
CA ALA A 341 -11.81 -8.17 21.31
C ALA A 341 -12.90 -7.92 22.36
N HIS A 342 -13.45 -6.70 22.44
CA HIS A 342 -14.61 -6.41 23.29
C HIS A 342 -15.84 -7.21 22.87
N PHE A 343 -16.12 -7.29 21.57
CA PHE A 343 -17.26 -8.08 21.08
C PHE A 343 -17.13 -9.56 21.46
N ASN A 344 -15.97 -10.17 21.18
CA ASN A 344 -15.73 -11.58 21.48
C ASN A 344 -15.67 -11.86 22.98
N LEU A 345 -15.12 -10.94 23.80
CA LEU A 345 -15.20 -11.04 25.26
C LEU A 345 -16.66 -11.08 25.73
N GLY A 346 -17.53 -10.26 25.14
CA GLY A 346 -18.96 -10.29 25.42
C GLY A 346 -19.60 -11.63 25.07
N VAL A 347 -19.26 -12.20 23.91
CA VAL A 347 -19.67 -13.56 23.53
C VAL A 347 -19.18 -14.61 24.53
N GLY A 348 -17.94 -14.50 25.02
CA GLY A 348 -17.40 -15.39 26.04
C GLY A 348 -18.16 -15.33 27.35
N TYR A 349 -18.42 -14.14 27.86
CA TYR A 349 -19.23 -13.97 29.06
C TYR A 349 -20.66 -14.49 28.89
N TYR A 350 -21.26 -14.30 27.72
CA TYR A 350 -22.57 -14.83 27.40
C TYR A 350 -22.58 -16.37 27.41
N LYS A 351 -21.58 -17.03 26.82
CA LYS A 351 -21.41 -18.49 26.86
C LYS A 351 -21.26 -19.02 28.29
N GLN A 352 -20.69 -18.24 29.21
CA GLN A 352 -20.62 -18.53 30.64
C GLN A 352 -21.84 -18.09 31.45
N GLN A 353 -22.92 -17.65 30.80
CA GLN A 353 -24.15 -17.13 31.44
C GLN A 353 -23.93 -15.88 32.31
N GLN A 354 -22.82 -15.16 32.13
CA GLN A 354 -22.52 -13.90 32.80
C GLN A 354 -23.11 -12.73 31.99
N ILE A 355 -24.44 -12.68 31.91
CA ILE A 355 -25.18 -11.80 30.98
C ILE A 355 -24.83 -10.31 31.16
N GLU A 356 -24.77 -9.82 32.39
CA GLU A 356 -24.45 -8.40 32.65
C GLU A 356 -23.06 -8.00 32.15
N LYS A 357 -22.06 -8.89 32.29
CA LYS A 357 -20.72 -8.64 31.76
C LYS A 357 -20.71 -8.66 30.23
N ALA A 358 -21.46 -9.59 29.63
CA ALA A 358 -21.62 -9.64 28.18
C ALA A 358 -22.21 -8.35 27.62
N ARG A 359 -23.30 -7.87 28.24
CA ARG A 359 -23.95 -6.59 27.89
C ARG A 359 -23.00 -5.41 28.01
N SER A 360 -22.23 -5.33 29.10
CA SER A 360 -21.24 -4.26 29.28
C SER A 360 -20.20 -4.24 28.15
N CYS A 361 -19.72 -5.42 27.73
CA CYS A 361 -18.79 -5.54 26.62
C CYS A 361 -19.40 -5.09 25.29
N TRP A 362 -20.62 -5.52 24.97
CA TRP A 362 -21.29 -5.10 23.72
C TRP A 362 -21.68 -3.62 23.73
N GLN A 363 -22.06 -3.05 24.87
CA GLN A 363 -22.23 -1.60 25.00
C GLN A 363 -20.93 -0.85 24.73
N ARG A 364 -19.79 -1.40 25.18
CA ARG A 364 -18.48 -0.83 24.88
C ARG A 364 -18.19 -0.85 23.38
N VAL A 365 -18.55 -1.91 22.66
CA VAL A 365 -18.43 -1.99 21.18
C VAL A 365 -19.14 -0.82 20.51
N LEU A 366 -20.37 -0.46 20.93
CA LEU A 366 -21.12 0.66 20.35
C LEU A 366 -20.41 2.02 20.51
N LEU A 367 -19.52 2.15 21.50
CA LEU A 367 -18.74 3.37 21.76
C LEU A 367 -17.42 3.42 20.98
N LEU A 368 -16.97 2.32 20.37
CA LEU A 368 -15.62 2.17 19.79
C LEU A 368 -15.56 2.34 18.27
N LYS A 369 -16.57 2.99 17.65
CA LYS A 369 -16.66 3.16 16.18
C LYS A 369 -16.46 1.83 15.42
N PRO A 370 -17.31 0.81 15.67
CA PRO A 370 -17.24 -0.47 14.99
C PRO A 370 -17.50 -0.31 13.49
N ASP A 371 -17.05 -1.30 12.71
CA ASP A 371 -17.57 -1.47 11.35
C ASP A 371 -19.08 -1.80 11.39
N SER A 372 -19.74 -1.69 10.24
CA SER A 372 -21.18 -1.89 10.11
C SER A 372 -21.65 -3.29 10.56
N GLU A 373 -20.85 -4.32 10.33
CA GLU A 373 -21.20 -5.70 10.68
C GLU A 373 -21.08 -5.94 12.18
N THR A 374 -19.95 -5.55 12.77
CA THR A 374 -19.69 -5.63 14.21
C THR A 374 -20.69 -4.79 15.00
N LEU A 375 -21.08 -3.61 14.49
CA LEU A 375 -22.14 -2.79 15.07
C LEU A 375 -23.46 -3.55 15.15
N ARG A 376 -23.92 -4.08 14.01
CA ARG A 376 -25.18 -4.81 13.91
C ARG A 376 -25.18 -6.05 14.81
N ALA A 377 -24.05 -6.77 14.87
CA ALA A 377 -23.89 -7.95 15.72
C ALA A 377 -23.99 -7.59 17.21
N ALA A 378 -23.37 -6.49 17.64
CA ALA A 378 -23.48 -6.01 19.01
C ALA A 378 -24.91 -5.57 19.38
N GLU A 379 -25.60 -4.86 18.49
CA GLU A 379 -26.99 -4.45 18.69
C GLU A 379 -27.97 -5.64 18.75
N GLU A 380 -27.74 -6.67 17.94
CA GLU A 380 -28.50 -7.92 17.97
C GLU A 380 -28.26 -8.68 19.28
N ALA A 381 -27.00 -8.79 19.69
CA ALA A 381 -26.61 -9.45 20.94
C ALA A 381 -27.18 -8.76 22.18
N LEU A 382 -27.24 -7.43 22.20
CA LEU A 382 -27.88 -6.69 23.29
C LEU A 382 -29.39 -6.97 23.36
N ARG A 383 -30.09 -6.90 22.23
CA ARG A 383 -31.53 -7.17 22.14
C ARG A 383 -31.90 -8.59 22.58
N SER A 384 -31.06 -9.58 22.28
CA SER A 384 -31.33 -10.97 22.66
C SER A 384 -31.17 -11.23 24.16
N THR A 385 -30.51 -10.33 24.89
CA THR A 385 -30.35 -10.40 26.35
C THR A 385 -31.35 -9.58 27.15
N ASP A 386 -32.32 -8.95 26.49
CA ASP A 386 -33.40 -8.18 27.14
C ASP A 386 -34.60 -9.04 27.61
N TYR A 387 -34.61 -10.33 27.26
CA TYR A 387 -35.66 -11.30 27.57
C TYR A 387 -35.07 -12.52 28.28
#